data_AF-A0A3D1A812-F1
#
_entry.id   AF-A0A3D1A812-F1
#
_cell.length_a   1.000
_cell.length_b   1.000
_cell.length_c   1.000
_cell.angle_alpha   90.00
_cell.angle_beta   90.00
_cell.angle_gamma   90.00
#
_symmetry.space_group_name_H-M   'P 1'
#
loop_
_entity.id
_entity.type
_entity.pdbx_description
1 polymer ?
#
loop_
_entity_poly.entity_id
_entity_poly.type
_entity_poly.pdbx_seq_one_letter_code
_entity_poly.pdbx_strand_id
1 'polypeptide(L)'
;TGDGDGLSIGGNHMMHAIRRNIGLKIVLFNNRIYALTKGQASPTTQPGTKTKSTPAGSIDYPFNPARFAVGLDCTFVARGLDNDIAGTTAILERAARHNGTTFVEIFQKCVPFSDKEFDPLKDPATREDVLLRVEHGKPLVFGTKKDKGIVFRGFRPEVVSFEPGQTPPEVAVYDETNAEMAYLISGFSQPLLPVPVGVFRSTDKPSFEQLYYDQVRNVGDTKGHELETLLAGPDAWEIK
;
A
#
# COMPACT_ATOMS: atom_id res chain seq x y z
N THR A 1 4.80 -10.93 -2.52
CA THR A 1 5.47 -11.08 -1.21
C THR A 1 4.42 -11.32 -0.14
N GLY A 2 4.78 -11.91 1.00
CA GLY A 2 3.94 -11.93 2.20
C GLY A 2 4.20 -10.70 3.07
N ASP A 3 3.31 -10.41 4.02
CA ASP A 3 3.50 -9.34 5.00
C ASP A 3 4.81 -9.47 5.80
N GLY A 4 5.12 -10.67 6.28
CA GLY A 4 6.35 -10.88 7.02
C GLY A 4 7.62 -10.90 6.15
N ASP A 5 7.54 -11.39 4.92
CA ASP A 5 8.66 -11.30 3.95
C ASP A 5 8.96 -9.84 3.60
N GLY A 6 7.93 -9.08 3.20
CA GLY A 6 8.10 -7.71 2.72
C GLY A 6 8.29 -6.64 3.79
N LEU A 7 7.81 -6.86 5.02
CA LEU A 7 7.82 -5.85 6.10
C LEU A 7 8.68 -6.26 7.31
N SER A 8 9.25 -7.46 7.32
CA SER A 8 10.31 -7.84 8.27
C SER A 8 11.65 -7.82 7.55
N ILE A 9 12.13 -8.98 7.10
CA ILE A 9 13.45 -9.14 6.47
C ILE A 9 13.59 -8.27 5.20
N GLY A 10 12.52 -8.11 4.42
CA GLY A 10 12.49 -7.32 3.19
C GLY A 10 12.28 -5.82 3.38
N GLY A 11 12.04 -5.33 4.61
CA GLY A 11 11.59 -3.96 4.86
C GLY A 11 12.50 -2.88 4.28
N ASN A 12 13.82 -3.03 4.40
CA ASN A 12 14.78 -2.07 3.86
C ASN A 12 14.78 -2.05 2.32
N HIS A 13 14.64 -3.21 1.69
CA HIS A 13 14.56 -3.32 0.23
C HIS A 13 13.25 -2.72 -0.30
N MET A 14 12.14 -3.01 0.38
CA MET A 14 10.83 -2.43 0.09
C MET A 14 10.88 -0.90 0.10
N MET A 15 11.46 -0.33 1.16
CA MET A 15 11.65 1.11 1.30
C MET A 15 12.43 1.70 0.13
N HIS A 16 13.55 1.11 -0.25
CA HIS A 16 14.38 1.63 -1.35
C HIS A 16 13.77 1.43 -2.73
N ALA A 17 13.02 0.35 -2.95
CA ALA A 17 12.27 0.14 -4.19
C ALA A 17 11.23 1.26 -4.39
N ILE A 18 10.43 1.53 -3.36
CA ILE A 18 9.43 2.60 -3.36
C ILE A 18 10.09 3.97 -3.55
N ARG A 19 11.12 4.30 -2.75
CA ARG A 19 11.82 5.60 -2.82
C ARG A 19 12.35 5.92 -4.22
N ARG A 20 12.89 4.90 -4.91
CA ARG A 20 13.44 5.05 -6.26
C ARG A 20 12.37 5.11 -7.34
N ASN A 21 11.12 4.74 -7.06
CA ASN A 21 10.04 4.64 -8.03
C ASN A 21 10.42 3.74 -9.22
N ILE A 22 11.03 2.60 -8.93
CA ILE A 22 11.41 1.56 -9.92
C ILE A 22 10.11 0.98 -10.51
N GLY A 23 10.10 0.58 -11.77
CA GLY A 23 8.97 -0.03 -12.49
C GLY A 23 8.54 -1.42 -11.96
N LEU A 24 8.42 -1.57 -10.65
CA LEU A 24 8.13 -2.81 -9.92
C LEU A 24 6.67 -2.82 -9.44
N LYS A 25 6.00 -3.97 -9.61
CA LYS A 25 4.63 -4.20 -9.13
C LYS A 25 4.64 -5.07 -7.88
N ILE A 26 4.42 -4.45 -6.73
CA ILE A 26 4.46 -5.13 -5.44
C ILE A 26 3.04 -5.52 -5.05
N VAL A 27 2.79 -6.81 -4.99
CA VAL A 27 1.57 -7.39 -4.42
C VAL A 27 1.94 -8.05 -3.10
N LEU A 28 1.44 -7.50 -2.00
CA LEU A 28 1.68 -7.95 -0.64
C LEU A 28 0.44 -8.68 -0.11
N PHE A 29 0.57 -9.97 0.12
CA PHE A 29 -0.47 -10.79 0.74
C PHE A 29 -0.38 -10.64 2.25
N ASN A 30 -1.35 -9.93 2.84
CA ASN A 30 -1.41 -9.69 4.25
C ASN A 30 -2.38 -10.68 4.92
N ASN A 31 -1.82 -11.72 5.53
CA ASN A 31 -2.54 -12.69 6.34
C ASN A 31 -2.25 -12.57 7.84
N ARG A 32 -1.47 -11.55 8.22
CA ARG A 32 -1.05 -11.23 9.59
C ARG A 32 -0.33 -12.36 10.31
N ILE A 33 0.32 -13.27 9.58
CA ILE A 33 1.01 -14.42 10.20
C ILE A 33 2.07 -15.06 9.28
N TYR A 34 3.16 -15.56 9.85
CA TYR A 34 4.07 -16.42 9.11
C TYR A 34 3.49 -17.83 8.90
N ALA A 35 2.66 -17.98 7.87
CA ALA A 35 1.95 -19.23 7.60
C ALA A 35 2.91 -20.39 7.26
N LEU A 36 3.88 -20.16 6.36
CA LEU A 36 4.74 -21.23 5.84
C LEU A 36 5.64 -21.85 6.93
N THR A 37 6.17 -21.02 7.83
CA THR A 37 6.98 -21.47 8.98
C THR A 37 6.15 -21.95 10.17
N LYS A 38 4.83 -22.17 9.95
CA LYS A 38 3.88 -22.81 10.88
C LYS A 38 3.26 -21.90 11.95
N GLY A 39 3.07 -20.61 11.68
CA GLY A 39 2.16 -19.75 12.45
C GLY A 39 2.82 -18.92 13.55
N GLN A 40 3.94 -18.28 13.25
CA GLN A 40 4.57 -17.26 14.10
C GLN A 40 3.98 -15.87 13.82
N ALA A 41 4.08 -14.96 14.80
CA ALA A 41 3.71 -13.56 14.63
C ALA A 41 4.51 -12.89 13.51
N SER A 42 3.82 -12.13 12.67
CA SER A 42 4.34 -11.29 11.60
C SER A 42 4.38 -9.81 12.05
N PRO A 43 5.01 -8.91 11.27
CA PRO A 43 4.99 -7.47 11.55
C PRO A 43 3.60 -6.80 11.44
N THR A 44 2.56 -7.52 10.99
CA THR A 44 1.18 -7.00 10.89
C THR A 44 0.21 -7.71 11.84
N THR A 45 0.70 -8.66 12.64
CA THR A 45 -0.06 -9.37 13.68
C THR A 45 -0.57 -8.38 14.72
N GLN A 46 -1.88 -8.44 15.01
CA GLN A 46 -2.50 -7.54 15.97
C GLN A 46 -2.05 -7.80 17.41
N PRO A 47 -2.01 -6.76 18.28
CA PRO A 47 -1.73 -6.92 19.69
C PRO A 47 -2.72 -7.91 20.36
N GLY A 48 -2.22 -8.72 21.27
CA GLY A 48 -2.99 -9.76 21.96
C GLY A 48 -3.18 -11.05 21.17
N THR A 49 -2.91 -11.07 19.86
CA THR A 49 -3.04 -12.29 19.05
C THR A 49 -2.02 -13.34 19.50
N LYS A 50 -2.53 -14.49 19.96
CA LYS A 50 -1.70 -15.63 20.39
C LYS A 50 -1.23 -16.43 19.17
N THR A 51 0.07 -16.62 19.05
CA THR A 51 0.70 -17.43 18.00
C THR A 51 1.66 -18.44 18.61
N LYS A 52 2.32 -19.27 17.78
CA LYS A 52 3.29 -20.24 18.30
C LYS A 52 4.51 -19.60 18.97
N SER A 53 4.99 -18.48 18.44
CA SER A 53 6.11 -17.74 19.01
C SER A 53 5.68 -16.73 20.07
N THR A 54 4.39 -16.36 20.11
CA THR A 54 3.82 -15.43 21.09
C THR A 54 2.63 -16.08 21.84
N PRO A 55 2.88 -17.10 22.68
CA PRO A 55 1.79 -17.84 23.35
C PRO A 55 0.99 -16.98 24.34
N ALA A 56 1.60 -15.91 24.88
CA ALA A 56 0.94 -14.94 25.74
C ALA A 56 0.18 -13.83 24.96
N GLY A 57 0.29 -13.81 23.62
CA GLY A 57 -0.19 -12.74 22.76
C GLY A 57 0.94 -11.84 22.26
N SER A 58 0.78 -11.27 21.06
CA SER A 58 1.71 -10.26 20.54
C SER A 58 1.62 -8.97 21.37
N ILE A 59 2.77 -8.35 21.67
CA ILE A 59 2.84 -7.03 22.32
C ILE A 59 3.32 -5.93 21.37
N ASP A 60 3.75 -6.31 20.17
CA ASP A 60 4.30 -5.39 19.19
C ASP A 60 3.19 -4.57 18.53
N TYR A 61 3.52 -3.32 18.19
CA TYR A 61 2.64 -2.47 17.39
C TYR A 61 2.73 -2.90 15.92
N PRO A 62 1.62 -3.30 15.29
CA PRO A 62 1.64 -3.77 13.91
C PRO A 62 1.89 -2.62 12.94
N PHE A 63 2.65 -2.88 11.89
CA PHE A 63 2.67 -1.99 10.74
C PHE A 63 1.29 -1.94 10.08
N ASN A 64 0.93 -0.78 9.55
CA ASN A 64 -0.12 -0.63 8.57
C ASN A 64 0.54 -0.59 7.17
N PRO A 65 0.48 -1.67 6.37
CA PRO A 65 1.26 -1.79 5.13
C PRO A 65 0.93 -0.71 4.11
N ALA A 66 -0.35 -0.43 3.88
CA ALA A 66 -0.75 0.63 2.97
C ALA A 66 -0.28 2.01 3.45
N ARG A 67 -0.42 2.32 4.75
CA ARG A 67 0.07 3.59 5.31
C ARG A 67 1.59 3.71 5.27
N PHE A 68 2.30 2.60 5.47
CA PHE A 68 3.75 2.52 5.27
C PHE A 68 4.13 2.90 3.83
N ALA A 69 3.46 2.32 2.82
CA ALA A 69 3.74 2.65 1.43
C ALA A 69 3.38 4.10 1.07
N VAL A 70 2.26 4.62 1.58
CA VAL A 70 1.90 6.04 1.39
C VAL A 70 2.91 6.97 2.05
N GLY A 71 3.35 6.67 3.28
CA GLY A 71 4.34 7.46 4.02
C GLY A 71 5.74 7.45 3.40
N LEU A 72 6.01 6.51 2.49
CA LEU A 72 7.22 6.46 1.66
C LEU A 72 7.05 7.16 0.30
N ASP A 73 5.93 7.85 0.08
CA ASP A 73 5.56 8.49 -1.18
C ASP A 73 5.52 7.53 -2.38
N CYS A 74 5.03 6.31 -2.15
CA CYS A 74 4.73 5.39 -3.25
C CYS A 74 3.69 6.02 -4.19
N THR A 75 3.97 5.96 -5.49
CA THR A 75 3.18 6.68 -6.52
C THR A 75 1.86 5.99 -6.82
N PHE A 76 1.75 4.71 -6.51
CA PHE A 76 0.48 3.97 -6.51
C PHE A 76 0.37 3.09 -5.28
N VAL A 77 -0.69 3.28 -4.49
CA VAL A 77 -1.00 2.45 -3.31
C VAL A 77 -2.45 2.02 -3.37
N ALA A 78 -2.73 0.76 -3.10
CA ALA A 78 -4.09 0.25 -3.05
C ALA A 78 -4.23 -0.88 -2.02
N ARG A 79 -5.47 -1.14 -1.62
CA ARG A 79 -5.83 -2.28 -0.77
C ARG A 79 -7.02 -3.05 -1.33
N GLY A 80 -6.87 -4.35 -1.50
CA GLY A 80 -7.92 -5.28 -1.92
C GLY A 80 -8.24 -6.34 -0.87
N LEU A 81 -9.27 -7.13 -1.17
CA LEU A 81 -9.69 -8.30 -0.38
C LEU A 81 -9.64 -9.54 -1.27
N ASP A 82 -9.16 -10.66 -0.73
CA ASP A 82 -9.08 -11.94 -1.45
C ASP A 82 -10.45 -12.48 -1.94
N ASN A 83 -11.55 -12.10 -1.29
CA ASN A 83 -12.91 -12.51 -1.62
C ASN A 83 -13.68 -11.49 -2.48
N ASP A 84 -13.13 -10.30 -2.69
CA ASP A 84 -13.67 -9.30 -3.62
C ASP A 84 -12.93 -9.41 -4.96
N ILE A 85 -13.23 -10.47 -5.70
CA ILE A 85 -12.54 -10.79 -6.96
C ILE A 85 -12.63 -9.62 -7.95
N ALA A 86 -13.82 -9.05 -8.13
CA ALA A 86 -14.03 -7.97 -9.08
C ALA A 86 -13.29 -6.68 -8.67
N GLY A 87 -13.43 -6.25 -7.41
CA GLY A 87 -12.75 -5.07 -6.90
C GLY A 87 -11.22 -5.20 -6.92
N THR A 88 -10.71 -6.35 -6.45
CA THR A 88 -9.26 -6.61 -6.44
C THR A 88 -8.69 -6.75 -7.86
N THR A 89 -9.43 -7.35 -8.80
CA THR A 89 -9.01 -7.40 -10.21
C THR A 89 -8.89 -6.01 -10.81
N ALA A 90 -9.88 -5.13 -10.59
CA ALA A 90 -9.82 -3.74 -11.07
C ALA A 90 -8.62 -2.97 -10.49
N ILE A 91 -8.29 -3.18 -9.22
CA ILE A 91 -7.09 -2.59 -8.59
C ILE A 91 -5.81 -3.08 -9.27
N LEU A 92 -5.66 -4.40 -9.44
CA LEU A 92 -4.46 -5.00 -10.03
C LEU A 92 -4.27 -4.56 -11.49
N GLU A 93 -5.37 -4.43 -12.22
CA GLU A 93 -5.39 -3.90 -13.58
C GLU A 93 -4.89 -2.45 -13.66
N ARG A 94 -5.28 -1.59 -12.72
CA ARG A 94 -4.76 -0.22 -12.63
C ARG A 94 -3.28 -0.22 -12.24
N ALA A 95 -2.88 -1.04 -11.26
CA ALA A 95 -1.49 -1.16 -10.83
C ALA A 95 -0.56 -1.61 -11.97
N ALA A 96 -1.00 -2.56 -12.80
CA ALA A 96 -0.25 -3.05 -13.94
C ALA A 96 0.07 -1.95 -14.97
N ARG A 97 -0.87 -1.00 -15.17
CA ARG A 97 -0.73 0.11 -16.14
C ARG A 97 0.03 1.32 -15.59
N HIS A 98 0.19 1.42 -14.27
CA HIS A 98 0.88 2.54 -13.63
C HIS A 98 2.36 2.62 -14.02
N ASN A 99 2.94 3.82 -14.09
CA ASN A 99 4.38 3.98 -14.34
C ASN A 99 5.14 4.20 -13.04
N GLY A 100 6.12 3.35 -12.76
CA GLY A 100 6.85 3.32 -11.49
C GLY A 100 6.33 2.27 -10.52
N THR A 101 6.66 2.46 -9.24
CA THR A 101 6.41 1.45 -8.19
C THR A 101 4.95 1.44 -7.78
N THR A 102 4.35 0.26 -7.73
CA THR A 102 3.01 0.08 -7.15
C THR A 102 3.07 -0.80 -5.92
N PHE A 103 2.27 -0.45 -4.91
CA PHE A 103 2.10 -1.25 -3.71
C PHE A 103 0.63 -1.61 -3.53
N VAL A 104 0.29 -2.89 -3.70
CA VAL A 104 -1.07 -3.41 -3.51
C VAL A 104 -1.07 -4.36 -2.34
N GLU A 105 -1.70 -3.96 -1.24
CA GLU A 105 -1.98 -4.82 -0.10
C GLU A 105 -3.25 -5.64 -0.37
N ILE A 106 -3.20 -6.95 -0.20
CA ILE A 106 -4.39 -7.81 -0.28
C ILE A 106 -4.59 -8.45 1.08
N PHE A 107 -5.69 -8.14 1.76
CA PHE A 107 -6.07 -8.92 2.93
C PHE A 107 -6.45 -10.33 2.50
N GLN A 108 -5.69 -11.29 2.99
CA GLN A 108 -5.78 -12.69 2.59
C GLN A 108 -5.94 -13.56 3.82
N LYS A 109 -6.99 -14.39 3.83
CA LYS A 109 -7.23 -15.33 4.93
C LYS A 109 -6.18 -16.45 4.92
N CYS A 110 -5.75 -16.88 6.10
CA CYS A 110 -4.92 -18.08 6.27
C CYS A 110 -5.67 -19.12 7.10
N VAL A 111 -6.35 -20.03 6.41
CA VAL A 111 -7.20 -21.07 7.02
C VAL A 111 -6.52 -21.85 8.17
N PRO A 112 -5.26 -22.32 8.06
CA PRO A 112 -4.69 -23.14 9.13
C PRO A 112 -4.33 -22.39 10.41
N PHE A 113 -4.18 -21.06 10.39
CA PHE A 113 -3.61 -20.33 11.54
C PHE A 113 -4.30 -19.01 11.92
N SER A 114 -4.92 -18.29 10.97
CA SER A 114 -5.59 -17.00 11.21
C SER A 114 -6.93 -16.95 10.47
N ASP A 115 -7.73 -18.02 10.58
CA ASP A 115 -8.98 -18.18 9.83
C ASP A 115 -9.95 -17.01 10.04
N LYS A 116 -10.12 -16.57 11.29
CA LYS A 116 -11.17 -15.60 11.65
C LYS A 116 -10.74 -14.14 11.60
N GLU A 117 -9.47 -13.86 11.29
CA GLU A 117 -8.87 -12.54 11.41
C GLU A 117 -9.61 -11.45 10.60
N PHE A 118 -10.12 -11.82 9.44
CA PHE A 118 -10.80 -10.90 8.51
C PHE A 118 -12.29 -11.16 8.36
N ASP A 119 -12.90 -12.03 9.18
CA ASP A 119 -14.31 -12.42 9.05
C ASP A 119 -15.27 -11.20 8.99
N PRO A 120 -15.11 -10.13 9.80
CA PRO A 120 -15.98 -8.96 9.71
C PRO A 120 -15.95 -8.25 8.35
N LEU A 121 -14.85 -8.36 7.61
CA LEU A 121 -14.72 -7.77 6.27
C LEU A 121 -15.34 -8.65 5.17
N LYS A 122 -15.71 -9.88 5.51
CA LYS A 122 -16.18 -10.89 4.55
C LYS A 122 -17.65 -11.24 4.73
N ASP A 123 -18.16 -11.15 5.96
CA ASP A 123 -19.55 -11.44 6.28
C ASP A 123 -20.49 -10.45 5.57
N PRO A 124 -21.35 -10.91 4.63
CA PRO A 124 -22.29 -10.04 3.91
C PRO A 124 -23.21 -9.22 4.82
N ALA A 125 -23.49 -9.70 6.04
CA ALA A 125 -24.36 -9.01 6.97
C ALA A 125 -23.70 -7.80 7.65
N THR A 126 -22.37 -7.77 7.74
CA THR A 126 -21.64 -6.72 8.49
C THR A 126 -20.63 -5.97 7.62
N ARG A 127 -20.19 -6.55 6.50
CA ARG A 127 -19.07 -6.02 5.69
C ARG A 127 -19.30 -4.59 5.22
N GLU A 128 -20.50 -4.23 4.77
CA GLU A 128 -20.76 -2.90 4.20
C GLU A 128 -20.78 -1.81 5.29
N ASP A 129 -21.00 -2.21 6.55
CA ASP A 129 -20.96 -1.32 7.71
C ASP A 129 -19.57 -1.10 8.28
N VAL A 130 -18.61 -1.96 7.92
CA VAL A 130 -17.22 -1.86 8.38
C VAL A 130 -16.23 -1.56 7.25
N LEU A 131 -16.60 -1.70 5.98
CA LEU A 131 -15.75 -1.38 4.82
C LEU A 131 -16.07 -0.01 4.25
N LEU A 132 -15.04 0.75 3.93
CA LEU A 132 -15.12 1.99 3.15
C LEU A 132 -14.48 1.75 1.77
N ARG A 133 -15.29 1.75 0.72
CA ARG A 133 -14.80 1.64 -0.65
C ARG A 133 -14.47 3.03 -1.15
N VAL A 134 -13.19 3.30 -1.38
CA VAL A 134 -12.73 4.59 -1.87
C VAL A 134 -12.61 4.58 -3.38
N GLU A 135 -13.12 5.63 -4.01
CA GLU A 135 -13.09 5.82 -5.46
C GLU A 135 -12.93 7.31 -5.77
N HIS A 136 -11.99 7.64 -6.65
CA HIS A 136 -11.67 9.04 -6.97
C HIS A 136 -12.91 9.80 -7.46
N GLY A 137 -13.12 11.00 -6.91
CA GLY A 137 -14.26 11.86 -7.22
C GLY A 137 -15.58 11.45 -6.57
N LYS A 138 -15.63 10.37 -5.79
CA LYS A 138 -16.84 9.94 -5.08
C LYS A 138 -16.82 10.33 -3.59
N PRO A 139 -17.98 10.62 -2.99
CA PRO A 139 -18.06 10.89 -1.56
C PRO A 139 -17.70 9.63 -0.75
N LEU A 140 -17.03 9.81 0.38
CA LEU A 140 -16.65 8.76 1.31
C LEU A 140 -17.85 8.27 2.11
N VAL A 141 -18.71 7.49 1.45
CA VAL A 141 -19.96 6.93 2.00
C VAL A 141 -19.85 5.42 2.16
N PHE A 142 -20.35 4.91 3.28
CA PHE A 142 -20.39 3.49 3.61
C PHE A 142 -21.65 3.15 4.41
N GLY A 143 -21.77 1.90 4.85
CA GLY A 143 -22.98 1.36 5.47
C GLY A 143 -23.82 0.56 4.49
N THR A 144 -24.53 -0.45 5.02
CA THR A 144 -25.44 -1.29 4.23
C THR A 144 -26.51 -0.46 3.51
N LYS A 145 -26.98 0.63 4.15
CA LYS A 145 -27.98 1.56 3.60
C LYS A 145 -27.37 2.81 2.96
N LYS A 146 -26.04 2.92 2.90
CA LYS A 146 -25.32 4.15 2.48
C LYS A 146 -25.74 5.37 3.30
N ASP A 147 -25.83 5.17 4.61
CA ASP A 147 -26.31 6.11 5.64
C ASP A 147 -25.19 6.66 6.54
N LYS A 148 -23.93 6.33 6.23
CA LYS A 148 -22.75 6.82 6.96
C LYS A 148 -21.74 7.42 6.01
N GLY A 149 -21.02 8.43 6.48
CA GLY A 149 -19.95 9.07 5.70
C GLY A 149 -18.79 9.54 6.56
N ILE A 150 -17.69 9.88 5.90
CA ILE A 150 -16.48 10.40 6.54
C ILE A 150 -16.40 11.91 6.32
N VAL A 151 -16.25 12.66 7.41
CA VAL A 151 -15.92 14.09 7.39
C VAL A 151 -14.54 14.29 8.00
N PHE A 152 -13.82 15.33 7.56
CA PHE A 152 -12.54 15.71 8.17
C PHE A 152 -12.69 17.03 8.93
N ARG A 153 -12.55 17.00 10.26
CA ARG A 153 -12.53 18.20 11.11
C ARG A 153 -11.11 18.44 11.62
N GLY A 154 -10.41 19.42 11.06
CA GLY A 154 -9.02 19.72 11.46
C GLY A 154 -8.09 18.51 11.31
N PHE A 155 -8.12 17.85 10.14
CA PHE A 155 -7.38 16.61 9.83
C PHE A 155 -7.78 15.37 10.64
N ARG A 156 -8.83 15.44 11.46
CA ARG A 156 -9.38 14.28 12.16
C ARG A 156 -10.58 13.70 11.40
N PRO A 157 -10.55 12.42 11.02
CA PRO A 157 -11.70 11.74 10.43
C PRO A 157 -12.77 11.48 11.49
N GLU A 158 -14.02 11.77 11.15
CA GLU A 158 -15.19 11.46 11.97
C GLU A 158 -16.25 10.76 11.10
N VAL A 159 -16.99 9.83 11.71
CA VAL A 159 -18.15 9.21 11.07
C VAL A 159 -19.37 10.05 11.37
N VAL A 160 -20.12 10.40 10.34
CA VAL A 160 -21.45 11.03 10.46
C VAL A 160 -22.51 10.09 9.91
N SER A 161 -23.69 10.12 10.50
CA SER A 161 -24.88 9.38 10.02
C SER A 161 -25.89 10.34 9.42
N PHE A 162 -26.60 9.90 8.38
CA PHE A 162 -27.58 10.68 7.65
C PHE A 162 -28.62 9.79 6.97
N GLU A 163 -29.71 10.37 6.50
CA GLU A 163 -30.75 9.65 5.76
C GLU A 163 -30.22 9.15 4.40
N PRO A 164 -30.45 7.87 4.04
CA PRO A 164 -30.04 7.31 2.76
C PRO A 164 -30.41 8.19 1.55
N GLY A 165 -29.44 8.46 0.68
CA GLY A 165 -29.63 9.29 -0.51
C GLY A 165 -29.53 10.80 -0.26
N GLN A 166 -29.36 11.25 0.98
CA GLN A 166 -29.15 12.64 1.35
C GLN A 166 -27.72 12.85 1.87
N THR A 167 -26.72 12.56 1.04
CA THR A 167 -25.31 12.75 1.43
C THR A 167 -25.04 14.22 1.79
N PRO A 168 -24.64 14.52 3.04
CA PRO A 168 -24.37 15.88 3.45
C PRO A 168 -23.19 16.49 2.67
N PRO A 169 -23.22 17.80 2.32
CA PRO A 169 -22.13 18.46 1.59
C PRO A 169 -20.77 18.41 2.27
N GLU A 170 -20.74 18.25 3.59
CA GLU A 170 -19.51 18.13 4.39
C GLU A 170 -18.84 16.75 4.31
N VAL A 171 -19.53 15.73 3.79
CA VAL A 171 -18.92 14.42 3.53
C VAL A 171 -17.81 14.59 2.52
N ALA A 172 -16.61 14.16 2.89
CA ALA A 172 -15.44 14.35 2.07
C ALA A 172 -15.56 13.58 0.76
N VAL A 173 -15.20 14.24 -0.35
CA VAL A 173 -15.03 13.61 -1.66
C VAL A 173 -13.60 13.10 -1.75
N TYR A 174 -13.46 11.85 -2.15
CA TYR A 174 -12.17 11.19 -2.17
C TYR A 174 -11.32 11.61 -3.37
N ASP A 175 -10.06 11.93 -3.12
CA ASP A 175 -9.07 12.27 -4.14
C ASP A 175 -7.82 11.40 -3.99
N GLU A 176 -7.68 10.40 -4.86
CA GLU A 176 -6.50 9.53 -4.91
C GLU A 176 -5.19 10.22 -5.34
N THR A 177 -5.22 11.47 -5.83
CA THR A 177 -4.01 12.24 -6.13
C THR A 177 -3.47 12.98 -4.90
N ASN A 178 -4.30 13.15 -3.86
CA ASN A 178 -3.98 13.87 -2.64
C ASN A 178 -3.24 12.96 -1.63
N ALA A 179 -1.97 13.30 -1.37
CA ALA A 179 -1.09 12.52 -0.51
C ALA A 179 -1.54 12.50 0.96
N GLU A 180 -2.03 13.63 1.47
CA GLU A 180 -2.47 13.79 2.86
C GLU A 180 -3.73 12.96 3.11
N MET A 181 -4.68 13.00 2.19
CA MET A 181 -5.91 12.21 2.25
C MET A 181 -5.59 10.72 2.17
N ALA A 182 -4.69 10.30 1.27
CA ALA A 182 -4.19 8.94 1.20
C ALA A 182 -3.58 8.47 2.54
N TYR A 183 -2.79 9.33 3.19
CA TYR A 183 -2.11 9.00 4.45
C TYR A 183 -3.11 8.89 5.61
N LEU A 184 -4.11 9.76 5.67
CA LEU A 184 -5.17 9.70 6.68
C LEU A 184 -6.02 8.43 6.49
N ILE A 185 -6.55 8.23 5.28
CA ILE A 185 -7.48 7.12 4.99
C ILE A 185 -6.81 5.78 5.16
N SER A 186 -5.60 5.56 4.61
CA SER A 186 -4.90 4.27 4.73
C SER A 186 -4.70 3.82 6.19
N GLY A 187 -4.70 4.76 7.13
CA GLY A 187 -4.62 4.53 8.57
C GLY A 187 -5.92 4.14 9.27
N PHE A 188 -7.07 4.17 8.60
CA PHE A 188 -8.36 3.86 9.22
C PHE A 188 -8.45 2.38 9.61
N SER A 189 -8.99 2.13 10.81
CA SER A 189 -9.16 0.80 11.36
C SER A 189 -10.35 0.73 12.32
N GLN A 190 -10.95 -0.45 12.41
CA GLN A 190 -11.99 -0.76 13.38
C GLN A 190 -11.46 -0.72 14.82
N PRO A 191 -12.32 -0.45 15.83
CA PRO A 191 -13.76 -0.20 15.71
C PRO A 191 -14.13 1.27 15.43
N LEU A 192 -13.16 2.18 15.48
CA LEU A 192 -13.42 3.62 15.42
C LEU A 192 -13.78 4.10 14.00
N LEU A 193 -13.17 3.51 12.98
CA LEU A 193 -13.34 3.90 11.58
C LEU A 193 -13.51 2.67 10.69
N PRO A 194 -14.18 2.80 9.55
CA PRO A 194 -14.27 1.71 8.58
C PRO A 194 -12.90 1.37 7.99
N VAL A 195 -12.70 0.10 7.63
CA VAL A 195 -11.50 -0.36 6.94
C VAL A 195 -11.60 0.04 5.47
N PRO A 196 -10.66 0.84 4.95
CA PRO A 196 -10.72 1.32 3.58
C PRO A 196 -10.21 0.24 2.63
N VAL A 197 -10.81 0.16 1.44
CA VAL A 197 -10.39 -0.67 0.31
C VAL A 197 -10.56 0.13 -0.98
N GLY A 198 -9.74 -0.16 -2.00
CA GLY A 198 -9.66 0.63 -3.22
C GLY A 198 -8.25 1.17 -3.48
N VAL A 199 -8.14 2.10 -4.42
CA VAL A 199 -6.88 2.79 -4.70
C VAL A 199 -6.76 3.97 -3.76
N PHE A 200 -5.71 3.98 -2.93
CA PHE A 200 -5.44 5.01 -1.93
C PHE A 200 -4.59 6.15 -2.47
N ARG A 201 -3.73 5.85 -3.45
CA ARG A 201 -2.90 6.84 -4.11
C ARG A 201 -2.67 6.43 -5.55
N SER A 202 -2.75 7.37 -6.47
CA SER A 202 -2.35 7.21 -7.87
C SER A 202 -1.89 8.57 -8.39
N THR A 203 -0.58 8.76 -8.54
CA THR A 203 0.00 10.01 -9.04
C THR A 203 1.13 9.73 -10.01
N ASP A 204 1.25 10.58 -11.03
CA ASP A 204 2.35 10.49 -11.97
C ASP A 204 3.63 11.10 -11.39
N LYS A 205 4.73 10.37 -11.56
CA LYS A 205 6.09 10.80 -11.24
C LYS A 205 7.03 10.02 -12.15
N PRO A 206 8.08 10.64 -12.71
CA PRO A 206 9.06 9.92 -13.52
C PRO A 206 9.59 8.68 -12.79
N SER A 207 9.64 7.55 -13.50
CA SER A 207 10.20 6.31 -12.95
C SER A 207 11.72 6.38 -12.91
N PHE A 208 12.36 5.51 -12.13
CA PHE A 208 13.82 5.41 -12.11
C PHE A 208 14.39 5.18 -13.52
N GLU A 209 13.77 4.28 -14.28
CA GLU A 209 14.19 3.92 -15.64
C GLU A 209 14.07 5.12 -16.58
N GLN A 210 12.97 5.87 -16.49
CA GLN A 210 12.79 7.08 -17.29
C GLN A 210 13.92 8.08 -17.04
N LEU A 211 14.17 8.39 -15.77
CA LEU A 211 15.23 9.32 -15.37
C LEU A 211 16.63 8.84 -15.80
N TYR A 212 16.90 7.53 -15.67
CA TYR A 212 18.15 6.93 -16.09
C TYR A 212 18.35 7.03 -17.61
N TYR A 213 17.35 6.67 -18.40
CA TYR A 213 17.46 6.73 -19.86
C TYR A 213 17.48 8.17 -20.39
N ASP A 214 16.79 9.11 -19.72
CA ASP A 214 16.93 10.54 -20.00
C ASP A 214 18.36 11.02 -19.76
N GLN A 215 18.98 10.60 -18.64
CA GLN A 215 20.37 10.90 -18.35
C GLN A 215 21.32 10.34 -19.42
N VAL A 216 21.15 9.07 -19.82
CA VAL A 216 21.97 8.44 -20.87
C VAL A 216 21.84 9.19 -22.20
N ARG A 217 20.61 9.56 -22.61
CA ARG A 217 20.38 10.34 -23.82
C ARG A 217 21.05 11.72 -23.77
N ASN A 218 21.00 12.39 -22.63
CA ASN A 218 21.61 13.71 -22.46
C ASN A 218 23.14 13.67 -22.50
N VAL A 219 23.75 12.59 -22.01
CA VAL A 219 25.21 12.40 -22.07
C VAL A 219 25.67 12.16 -23.52
N GLY A 220 24.87 11.48 -24.35
CA GLY A 220 25.20 11.25 -25.76
C GLY A 220 26.30 10.19 -25.98
N ASP A 221 27.01 10.27 -27.10
CA ASP A 221 28.09 9.33 -27.44
C ASP A 221 29.37 9.66 -26.64
N THR A 222 29.77 8.77 -25.74
CA THR A 222 30.97 8.93 -24.90
C THR A 222 32.21 8.25 -25.48
N LYS A 223 32.22 7.82 -26.75
CA LYS A 223 33.42 7.20 -27.36
C LYS A 223 34.69 8.05 -27.31
N GLY A 224 34.59 9.37 -27.14
CA GLY A 224 35.73 10.26 -26.89
C GLY A 224 36.23 10.30 -25.43
N HIS A 225 35.53 9.62 -24.53
CA HIS A 225 35.77 9.57 -23.08
C HIS A 225 35.89 8.12 -22.59
N GLU A 226 36.44 7.24 -23.43
CA GLU A 226 36.74 5.86 -23.05
C GLU A 226 37.63 5.83 -21.81
N LEU A 227 37.34 4.90 -20.90
CA LEU A 227 38.04 4.79 -19.62
C LEU A 227 39.55 4.65 -19.83
N GLU A 228 39.98 3.89 -20.84
CA GLU A 228 41.40 3.77 -21.20
C GLU A 228 42.02 5.10 -21.63
N THR A 229 41.30 5.97 -22.33
CA THR A 229 41.81 7.31 -22.71
C THR A 229 41.92 8.24 -21.50
N LEU A 230 40.99 8.13 -20.55
CA LEU A 230 41.03 8.88 -19.29
C LEU A 230 42.14 8.37 -18.35
N LEU A 231 42.37 7.05 -18.32
CA LEU A 231 43.42 6.41 -17.54
C LEU A 231 44.82 6.60 -18.17
N ALA A 232 44.90 6.66 -19.49
CA ALA A 232 46.12 6.93 -20.26
C ALA A 232 46.42 8.43 -20.41
N GLY A 233 45.93 9.26 -19.48
CA GLY A 233 46.20 10.70 -19.43
C GLY A 233 47.71 11.03 -19.38
N PRO A 234 48.07 12.31 -19.33
CA PRO A 234 49.45 12.78 -19.52
C PRO A 234 50.47 12.20 -18.53
N ASP A 235 50.01 11.66 -17.39
CA ASP A 235 50.85 11.08 -16.34
C ASP A 235 50.94 9.53 -16.41
N ALA A 236 50.46 8.90 -17.48
CA ALA A 236 50.55 7.45 -17.67
C ALA A 236 51.87 7.04 -18.38
N TRP A 237 52.48 5.93 -17.94
CA TRP A 237 53.63 5.32 -18.61
C TRP A 237 53.50 3.81 -18.71
N GLU A 238 54.08 3.23 -19.76
CA GLU A 238 54.06 1.78 -20.01
C GLU A 238 55.26 1.12 -19.31
N ILE A 239 55.02 0.09 -18.49
CA ILE A 239 56.09 -0.72 -17.90
C ILE A 239 56.35 -1.90 -18.86
N LYS A 240 57.56 -1.95 -19.42
CA LYS A 240 58.04 -3.03 -20.30
C LYS A 240 58.88 -4.05 -19.57
#